data_AF-A0A9E1RSF5-F1
#
_entry.id   AF-A0A9E1RSF5-F1
#
_cell.length_a   1.000
_cell.length_b   1.000
_cell.length_c   1.000
_cell.angle_alpha   90.00
_cell.angle_beta   90.00
_cell.angle_gamma   90.00
#
_symmetry.space_group_name_H-M   'P 1'
#
loop_
_entity.id
_entity.type
_entity.pdbx_description
1 polymer ?
#
loop_
_entity_poly.entity_id
_entity_poly.type
_entity_poly.pdbx_seq_one_letter_code
_entity_poly.pdbx_strand_id
1 'polypeptide(L)'
;MSSFRDAASFLTRVPLHRTATAGEAVIAPDMSAAVPWFAAVGLLLGLIQGGVYVGLSEIATPTVAAAVSAALLGQITGAFHHDGLADMADAFGGGWTQEQRLEILKDSRLGTYGVTALIFVIMV
;
A
#
# COMPACT_ATOMS: atom_id res chain seq x y z
N MET A 1 -21.77 -0.34 -5.27
CA MET A 1 -20.68 -1.35 -5.37
C MET A 1 -19.51 -0.87 -6.24
N SER A 2 -19.60 0.26 -6.97
CA SER A 2 -18.48 0.87 -7.69
C SER A 2 -17.41 1.41 -6.73
N SER A 3 -17.79 2.10 -5.65
CA SER A 3 -16.83 2.80 -4.77
C SER A 3 -15.90 1.88 -3.97
N PHE A 4 -16.35 0.68 -3.57
CA PHE A 4 -15.48 -0.33 -2.96
C PHE A 4 -14.46 -0.86 -3.97
N ARG A 5 -14.89 -1.12 -5.22
CA ARG A 5 -14.00 -1.58 -6.29
C ARG A 5 -12.97 -0.49 -6.61
N ASP A 6 -13.37 0.77 -6.60
CA ASP A 6 -12.47 1.91 -6.80
C ASP A 6 -11.41 1.96 -5.70
N ALA A 7 -11.80 1.85 -4.44
CA ALA A 7 -10.89 1.76 -3.31
C ALA A 7 -9.92 0.56 -3.44
N ALA A 8 -10.44 -0.62 -3.74
CA ALA A 8 -9.63 -1.82 -3.90
C ALA A 8 -8.68 -1.74 -5.10
N SER A 9 -9.10 -1.13 -6.21
CA SER A 9 -8.26 -0.90 -7.40
C SER A 9 -7.19 0.16 -7.16
N PHE A 10 -7.44 1.11 -6.26
CA PHE A 10 -6.48 2.13 -5.87
C PHE A 10 -5.43 1.60 -4.90
N LEU A 11 -5.86 0.82 -3.89
CA LEU A 11 -5.00 0.28 -2.84
C LEU A 11 -4.29 -1.03 -3.21
N THR A 12 -4.65 -1.66 -4.34
CA THR A 12 -4.06 -2.94 -4.78
C THR A 12 -3.73 -2.96 -6.26
N ARG A 13 -2.79 -3.81 -6.66
CA ARG A 13 -2.49 -4.13 -8.06
C ARG A 13 -3.46 -5.15 -8.67
N VAL A 14 -4.50 -5.56 -7.94
CA VAL A 14 -5.47 -6.54 -8.45
C VAL A 14 -6.31 -5.89 -9.55
N PRO A 15 -6.36 -6.46 -10.77
CA PRO A 15 -7.05 -5.84 -11.89
C PRO A 15 -8.58 -5.99 -11.76
N LEU A 16 -9.19 -5.11 -10.98
CA LEU A 16 -10.62 -5.02 -10.78
C LEU A 16 -11.27 -4.19 -11.90
N HIS A 17 -11.30 -4.77 -13.10
CA HIS A 17 -11.85 -4.12 -14.29
C HIS A 17 -13.30 -3.68 -14.08
N ARG A 18 -13.62 -2.44 -14.50
CA ARG A 18 -15.00 -2.05 -14.80
C ARG A 18 -15.37 -2.68 -16.13
N THR A 19 -16.28 -3.65 -16.12
CA THR A 19 -16.93 -4.11 -17.35
C THR A 19 -17.77 -2.96 -17.89
N ALA A 20 -17.22 -2.20 -18.83
CA ALA A 20 -18.02 -1.30 -19.65
C ALA A 20 -18.88 -2.18 -20.57
N THR A 21 -20.19 -2.12 -20.40
CA THR A 21 -21.13 -2.58 -21.42
C THR A 21 -20.85 -1.77 -22.69
N ALA A 22 -20.81 -2.44 -23.85
CA ALA A 22 -20.45 -1.80 -25.11
C ALA A 22 -21.32 -0.57 -25.37
N GLY A 23 -20.71 0.62 -25.39
CA GLY A 23 -21.39 1.91 -25.58
C GLY A 23 -21.39 2.84 -24.37
N GLU A 24 -21.02 2.37 -23.17
CA GLU A 24 -20.88 3.24 -21.99
C GLU A 24 -19.47 3.83 -21.89
N ALA A 25 -19.39 5.14 -21.66
CA ALA A 25 -18.13 5.81 -21.36
C ALA A 25 -17.55 5.23 -20.05
N VAL A 26 -16.24 4.92 -20.06
CA VAL A 26 -15.53 4.55 -18.83
C VAL A 26 -15.57 5.76 -17.90
N ILE A 27 -16.50 5.74 -16.94
CA ILE A 27 -16.59 6.78 -15.90
C ILE A 27 -15.27 6.74 -15.13
N ALA A 28 -14.69 7.89 -14.81
CA ALA A 28 -13.54 7.95 -13.92
C ALA A 28 -13.91 7.39 -12.53
N PRO A 29 -12.97 6.81 -11.78
CA PRO A 29 -13.25 6.37 -10.42
C PRO A 29 -13.55 7.57 -9.51
N ASP A 30 -14.57 7.44 -8.66
CA ASP A 30 -14.95 8.50 -7.71
C ASP A 30 -14.22 8.27 -6.39
N MET A 31 -13.07 8.93 -6.23
CA MET A 31 -12.25 8.78 -5.04
C MET A 31 -12.94 9.30 -3.77
N SER A 32 -13.80 10.32 -3.87
CA SER A 32 -14.51 10.85 -2.70
C SER A 32 -15.44 9.79 -2.12
N ALA A 33 -16.17 9.08 -2.99
CA ALA A 33 -17.01 7.96 -2.58
C ALA A 33 -16.20 6.71 -2.15
N ALA A 34 -14.94 6.58 -2.58
CA ALA A 34 -14.08 5.43 -2.30
C ALA A 34 -13.38 5.51 -0.93
N VAL A 35 -13.01 6.70 -0.45
CA VAL A 35 -12.26 6.90 0.82
C VAL A 35 -12.87 6.15 2.02
N PRO A 36 -14.20 6.19 2.27
CA PRO A 36 -14.80 5.45 3.40
C PRO A 36 -14.54 3.94 3.36
N TRP A 37 -14.27 3.38 2.17
CA TRP A 37 -14.00 1.96 1.97
C TRP A 37 -12.54 1.57 2.19
N PHE A 38 -11.62 2.52 2.36
CA PHE A 38 -10.20 2.22 2.54
C PHE A 38 -9.96 1.36 3.79
N ALA A 39 -10.67 1.64 4.89
CA ALA A 39 -10.60 0.84 6.11
C ALA A 39 -11.09 -0.60 5.89
N ALA A 40 -12.16 -0.79 5.12
CA ALA A 40 -12.69 -2.12 4.81
C ALA A 40 -11.73 -2.92 3.91
N VAL A 41 -11.14 -2.28 2.91
CA VAL A 41 -10.11 -2.89 2.05
C VAL A 41 -8.86 -3.22 2.87
N GLY A 42 -8.42 -2.31 3.75
CA GLY A 42 -7.30 -2.53 4.66
C GLY A 42 -7.54 -3.71 5.61
N LEU A 43 -8.75 -3.84 6.17
CA LEU A 43 -9.13 -4.99 6.99
C LEU A 43 -9.05 -6.30 6.17
N LEU A 44 -9.56 -6.30 4.93
CA LEU A 44 -9.46 -7.48 4.06
C LEU A 44 -8.01 -7.87 3.78
N LEU A 45 -7.15 -6.90 3.48
CA LEU A 45 -5.71 -7.12 3.26
C LEU A 45 -5.02 -7.65 4.52
N GLY A 46 -5.35 -7.11 5.70
CA GLY A 46 -4.84 -7.58 6.98
C GLY A 46 -5.28 -9.01 7.31
N LEU A 47 -6.53 -9.36 7.00
CA LEU A 47 -7.02 -10.75 7.15
C LEU A 47 -6.30 -11.72 6.20
N ILE A 48 -6.03 -11.30 4.96
CA ILE A 48 -5.26 -12.11 4.00
C ILE A 48 -3.82 -12.33 4.51
N GLN A 49 -3.14 -11.25 4.93
CA GLN A 49 -1.79 -11.33 5.47
C GLN A 49 -1.73 -12.20 6.73
N GLY A 50 -2.65 -11.97 7.68
CA GLY A 50 -2.72 -12.73 8.93
C GLY A 50 -3.04 -14.21 8.70
N GLY A 51 -3.96 -14.52 7.78
CA GLY A 51 -4.28 -15.90 7.40
C GLY A 51 -3.09 -16.62 6.79
N VAL A 52 -2.33 -15.95 5.92
CA VAL A 52 -1.09 -16.51 5.34
C VAL A 52 -0.02 -16.71 6.41
N TYR A 53 0.16 -15.77 7.33
CA TYR A 53 1.09 -15.93 8.45
C TYR A 53 0.73 -17.13 9.33
N VAL A 54 -0.54 -17.27 9.73
CA VAL A 54 -1.00 -18.40 10.55
C VAL A 54 -0.79 -19.72 9.81
N GLY A 55 -1.17 -19.80 8.53
CA GLY A 55 -1.00 -21.02 7.74
C GLY A 55 0.47 -21.41 7.52
N LEU A 56 1.37 -20.43 7.32
CA LEU A 56 2.80 -20.69 7.17
C LEU A 56 3.49 -21.04 8.49
N SER A 57 2.96 -20.56 9.62
CA SER A 57 3.53 -20.84 10.95
C SER A 57 3.44 -22.31 11.34
N GLU A 58 2.58 -23.09 10.69
CA GLU A 58 2.47 -24.55 10.87
C GLU A 58 3.63 -25.32 10.21
N ILE A 59 4.32 -24.72 9.25
CA ILE A 59 5.32 -25.41 8.40
C ILE A 59 6.67 -24.69 8.28
N ALA A 60 6.77 -23.46 8.77
CA ALA A 60 7.96 -22.62 8.71
C ALA A 60 8.23 -21.94 10.06
N THR A 61 9.43 -21.37 10.22
CA THR A 61 9.75 -20.57 11.42
C THR A 61 8.93 -19.28 11.45
N PRO A 62 8.63 -18.71 12.62
CA PRO A 62 7.85 -17.47 12.73
C PRO A 62 8.43 -16.32 11.90
N THR A 63 9.76 -16.20 11.86
CA THR A 63 10.45 -15.17 11.06
C THR A 63 10.25 -15.36 9.56
N VAL A 64 10.30 -16.60 9.06
CA VAL A 64 10.07 -16.90 7.64
C VAL A 64 8.59 -16.65 7.29
N ALA A 65 7.67 -17.10 8.14
CA ALA A 65 6.23 -16.86 7.96
C ALA A 65 5.90 -15.35 7.91
N ALA A 66 6.50 -14.55 8.81
CA ALA A 66 6.34 -13.09 8.85
C ALA A 66 6.92 -12.42 7.60
N ALA A 67 8.14 -12.80 7.19
CA ALA A 67 8.77 -12.23 6.00
C ALA A 67 7.96 -12.51 4.73
N VAL A 68 7.48 -13.74 4.56
CA VAL A 68 6.67 -14.13 3.39
C VAL A 68 5.31 -13.43 3.41
N SER A 69 4.64 -13.33 4.56
CA SER A 69 3.34 -12.64 4.65
C SER A 69 3.47 -11.13 4.38
N ALA A 70 4.52 -10.47 4.89
CA ALA A 70 4.82 -9.07 4.61
C ALA A 70 5.15 -8.84 3.13
N ALA A 71 5.99 -9.70 2.53
CA ALA A 71 6.31 -9.64 1.10
C ALA A 71 5.06 -9.82 0.23
N LEU A 72 4.18 -10.76 0.57
CA LEU A 72 2.91 -10.96 -0.12
C LEU A 72 2.04 -9.69 -0.09
N LEU A 73 1.88 -9.06 1.07
CA LEU A 73 1.10 -7.82 1.18
C LEU A 73 1.73 -6.71 0.33
N GLY A 74 3.05 -6.57 0.35
CA GLY A 74 3.80 -5.64 -0.51
C GLY A 74 3.51 -5.88 -1.99
N GLN A 75 3.47 -7.14 -2.44
CA GLN A 75 3.17 -7.48 -3.84
C GLN A 75 1.72 -7.19 -4.24
N ILE A 76 0.76 -7.51 -3.35
CA ILE A 76 -0.67 -7.25 -3.58
C ILE A 76 -0.94 -5.75 -3.68
N THR A 77 -0.37 -4.96 -2.78
CA THR A 77 -0.56 -3.49 -2.72
C THR A 77 0.34 -2.74 -3.70
N GLY A 78 1.36 -3.40 -4.24
CA GLY A 78 2.40 -2.75 -5.02
C GLY A 78 3.30 -1.83 -4.22
N ALA A 79 3.42 -2.06 -2.92
CA ALA A 79 4.15 -1.25 -1.96
C ALA A 79 3.68 0.21 -1.85
N PHE A 80 2.47 0.54 -2.33
CA PHE A 80 1.97 1.92 -2.33
C PHE A 80 1.98 2.59 -0.94
N HIS A 81 1.62 1.85 0.11
CA HIS A 81 1.65 2.37 1.47
C HIS A 81 3.09 2.54 2.02
N HIS A 82 3.98 1.60 1.66
CA HIS A 82 5.39 1.65 2.06
C HIS A 82 6.11 2.82 1.39
N ASP A 83 5.82 3.06 0.10
CA ASP A 83 6.33 4.19 -0.68
C ASP A 83 5.93 5.52 -0.05
N GLY A 84 4.62 5.72 0.19
CA GLY A 84 4.12 6.92 0.87
C GLY A 84 4.71 7.12 2.27
N LEU A 85 4.95 6.05 3.04
CA LEU A 85 5.62 6.14 4.33
C LEU A 85 7.08 6.59 4.18
N ALA A 86 7.81 6.02 3.22
CA ALA A 86 9.21 6.36 2.97
C ALA A 86 9.35 7.81 2.49
N ASP A 87 8.52 8.22 1.53
CA ASP A 87 8.44 9.58 1.01
C ASP A 87 8.15 10.61 2.11
N MET A 88 7.18 10.31 2.98
CA MET A 88 6.88 11.17 4.13
C MET A 88 8.07 11.23 5.09
N ALA A 89 8.70 10.11 5.42
CA ALA A 89 9.83 10.10 6.33
C ALA A 89 11.03 10.88 5.76
N ASP A 90 11.36 10.70 4.47
CA ASP A 90 12.45 11.41 3.81
C ASP A 90 12.17 12.91 3.65
N ALA A 91 10.96 13.29 3.23
CA ALA A 91 10.61 14.70 3.14
C ALA A 91 10.70 15.37 4.51
N PHE A 92 10.04 14.84 5.55
CA PHE A 92 10.01 15.49 6.86
C PHE A 92 11.32 15.39 7.63
N GLY A 93 12.11 14.33 7.44
CA GLY A 93 13.41 14.16 8.08
C GLY A 93 14.55 14.88 7.36
N GLY A 94 14.53 14.94 6.03
CA GLY A 94 15.58 15.53 5.21
C GLY A 94 15.36 17.01 4.83
N GLY A 95 14.12 17.51 4.89
CA GLY A 95 13.75 18.86 4.48
C GLY A 95 13.26 19.75 5.63
N TRP A 96 13.91 20.90 5.82
CA TRP A 96 13.57 21.89 6.85
C TRP A 96 12.64 22.99 6.34
N THR A 97 12.62 23.24 5.03
CA THR A 97 11.67 24.14 4.36
C THR A 97 10.74 23.38 3.42
N GLN A 98 9.65 24.02 2.99
CA GLN A 98 8.71 23.41 2.04
C GLN A 98 9.39 23.11 0.69
N GLU A 99 10.27 24.00 0.23
CA GLU A 99 10.99 23.86 -1.04
C GLU A 99 11.89 22.63 -1.02
N GLN A 100 12.63 22.43 0.08
CA GLN A 100 13.49 21.25 0.26
C GLN A 100 12.67 19.95 0.28
N ARG A 101 11.53 19.93 0.98
CA ARG A 101 10.63 18.76 1.02
C ARG A 101 10.11 18.40 -0.37
N LEU A 102 9.70 19.41 -1.14
CA LEU A 102 9.22 19.21 -2.51
C LEU A 102 10.33 18.78 -3.47
N GLU A 103 11.57 19.20 -3.24
CA GLU A 103 12.73 18.71 -3.98
C GLU A 103 12.99 17.23 -3.69
N ILE A 104 12.93 16.83 -2.40
CA ILE A 104 13.07 15.44 -1.97
C ILE A 104 11.99 14.55 -2.60
N LEU A 105 10.72 14.96 -2.56
CA LEU A 105 9.61 14.18 -3.16
C LEU A 105 9.69 14.04 -4.69
N LYS A 106 10.53 14.82 -5.37
CA LYS A 106 10.79 14.69 -6.81
C LYS A 106 11.97 13.77 -7.11
N ASP A 107 12.78 13.46 -6.10
CA ASP A 107 13.88 12.52 -6.20
C ASP A 107 13.36 11.10 -5.93
N SER A 108 13.59 10.18 -6.87
CA SER A 108 13.15 8.78 -6.72
C SER A 108 14.07 7.94 -5.82
N ARG A 109 15.16 8.52 -5.30
CA ARG A 109 16.10 7.81 -4.42
C ARG A 109 15.56 7.78 -2.99
N LEU A 110 15.67 6.61 -2.35
CA LEU A 110 15.40 6.48 -0.92
C LEU A 110 16.50 7.17 -0.09
N GLY A 111 16.08 7.99 0.86
CA GLY A 111 16.94 8.58 1.87
C GLY A 111 17.01 7.74 3.16
N THR A 112 17.86 8.16 4.09
CA THR A 112 18.08 7.44 5.34
C THR A 112 16.83 7.36 6.20
N TYR A 113 15.97 8.38 6.18
CA TYR A 113 14.75 8.42 6.98
C TYR A 113 13.71 7.46 6.41
N GLY A 114 13.54 7.42 5.09
CA GLY A 114 12.67 6.49 4.39
C GLY A 114 13.08 5.05 4.63
N VAL A 115 14.37 4.72 4.44
CA VAL A 115 14.90 3.37 4.73
C VAL A 115 14.66 2.99 6.20
N THR A 116 14.93 3.89 7.14
CA THR A 116 14.73 3.62 8.58
C THR A 116 13.25 3.37 8.90
N ALA A 117 12.34 4.17 8.34
CA ALA A 117 10.90 3.99 8.53
C ALA A 117 10.40 2.65 7.96
N LEU A 118 10.89 2.26 6.78
CA LEU A 118 10.59 0.96 6.17
C LEU A 118 11.08 -0.21 7.04
N ILE A 119 12.29 -0.11 7.61
CA ILE A 119 12.81 -1.14 8.52
C ILE A 119 11.90 -1.24 9.75
N PHE A 120 11.55 -0.13 10.39
CA PHE A 120 10.71 -0.15 11.59
C PHE A 120 9.31 -0.70 11.32
N VAL A 121 8.64 -0.29 10.24
CA VAL A 121 7.28 -0.77 9.96
C VAL A 121 7.24 -2.26 9.58
N ILE A 122 8.33 -2.81 9.06
CA ILE A 122 8.42 -4.24 8.73
C ILE A 122 8.82 -5.08 9.96
N MET A 123 9.62 -4.51 10.86
CA MET A 123 10.12 -5.22 12.05
C MET A 123 9.17 -5.19 13.25
N VAL A 124 8.33 -4.17 13.36
CA VAL A 124 7.41 -3.94 14.50
C VAL A 124 6.01 -4.40 14.14
#